data_AF-A0A819HCU7-F1
#
_entry.id   AF-A0A819HCU7-F1
#
_cell.length_a   1.000
_cell.length_b   1.000
_cell.length_c   1.000
_cell.angle_alpha   90.00
_cell.angle_beta   90.00
_cell.angle_gamma   90.00
#
_symmetry.space_group_name_H-M   'P 1'
#
loop_
_entity.id
_entity.type
_entity.pdbx_description
1 polymer ?
#
loop_
_entity_poly.entity_id
_entity_poly.type
_entity_poly.pdbx_seq_one_letter_code
_entity_poly.pdbx_strand_id
1 'polypeptide(L)'
;MLTQEQIDRYEQDGFFVLKQLLTLDECEKLKIAANQLIDNWEPEPVYSWIFLSDKDKAQARSQRMIAISDKLSFSIEEYAIDPHTGIV
;
A
#
# COMPACT_ATOMS: atom_id res chain seq x y z
N MET A 1 11.25 13.18 18.57
CA MET A 1 11.14 14.63 18.27
C MET A 1 12.20 14.97 17.24
N LEU A 2 11.85 15.73 16.20
CA LEU A 2 12.79 16.10 15.14
C LEU A 2 13.69 17.26 15.58
N THR A 3 14.92 17.32 15.08
CA THR A 3 15.78 18.51 15.24
C THR A 3 15.41 19.58 14.21
N GLN A 4 15.84 20.82 14.44
CA GLN A 4 15.59 21.91 13.48
C GLN A 4 16.19 21.60 12.10
N GLU A 5 17.40 21.05 12.04
CA GLU A 5 18.03 20.63 10.78
C GLU A 5 17.19 19.59 10.01
N GLN A 6 16.53 18.67 10.72
CA GLN A 6 15.66 17.68 10.09
C GLN A 6 14.36 18.30 9.56
N ILE A 7 13.84 19.32 10.25
CA ILE A 7 12.69 20.11 9.80
C ILE A 7 13.07 20.91 8.55
N ASP A 8 14.19 21.62 8.57
CA ASP A 8 14.65 22.43 7.44
C ASP A 8 14.87 21.56 6.18
N ARG A 9 15.41 20.35 6.34
CA ARG A 9 15.56 19.38 5.24
C ARG A 9 14.22 18.88 4.71
N TYR A 10 13.27 18.60 5.59
CA TYR A 10 11.92 18.22 5.15
C TYR A 10 11.25 19.34 4.35
N GLU A 11 11.38 20.58 4.80
CA GLU A 11 10.82 21.76 4.11
C GLU A 11 11.48 21.99 2.75
N GLN A 12 12.79 21.77 2.65
CA GLN A 12 13.55 21.92 1.40
C GLN A 12 13.28 20.79 0.39
N ASP A 13 13.31 19.53 0.85
CA ASP A 13 13.32 18.35 -0.01
C ASP A 13 11.90 17.79 -0.25
N GLY A 14 10.90 18.21 0.54
CA GLY A 14 9.53 17.70 0.50
C GLY A 14 9.35 16.30 1.11
N PHE A 15 10.44 15.70 1.59
CA PHE A 15 10.46 14.45 2.36
C PHE A 15 11.68 14.41 3.28
N PHE A 16 11.66 13.52 4.26
CA PHE A 16 12.79 13.34 5.16
C PHE A 16 12.95 11.87 5.58
N VAL A 17 14.20 11.37 5.58
CA VAL A 17 14.50 9.98 5.89
C VAL A 17 14.95 9.83 7.35
N LEU A 18 14.10 9.20 8.16
CA LEU A 18 14.43 8.81 9.54
C LEU A 18 15.06 7.42 9.56
N LYS A 19 16.40 7.39 9.63
CA LYS A 19 17.12 6.13 9.80
C LYS A 19 16.82 5.53 11.17
N GLN A 20 16.59 4.21 11.21
CA GLN A 20 16.34 3.47 12.47
C GLN A 20 15.17 4.04 13.28
N LEU A 21 14.12 4.52 12.60
CA LEU A 21 12.90 4.98 13.27
C LEU A 21 12.28 3.88 14.13
N LEU A 22 12.33 2.65 13.64
CA LEU A 22 11.88 1.45 14.31
C LEU A 22 13.07 0.54 14.61
N THR A 23 12.95 -0.19 15.71
CA THR A 23 13.84 -1.30 16.06
C THR A 23 13.59 -2.50 15.14
N LEU A 24 14.54 -3.47 15.13
CA LEU A 24 14.37 -4.70 14.37
C LEU A 24 13.13 -5.49 14.83
N ASP A 25 12.90 -5.58 16.14
CA ASP A 25 11.76 -6.30 16.69
C ASP A 25 10.42 -5.67 16.30
N GLU A 26 10.35 -4.34 16.21
CA GLU A 26 9.15 -3.64 15.72
C GLU A 26 8.91 -3.90 14.23
N CYS A 27 9.98 -3.92 13.42
CA CYS A 27 9.89 -4.31 12.01
C CYS A 27 9.39 -5.76 11.85
N GLU A 28 9.88 -6.70 12.66
CA GLU A 28 9.42 -8.09 12.62
C GLU A 28 7.95 -8.24 13.02
N LYS A 29 7.48 -7.50 14.04
CA LYS A 29 6.05 -7.49 14.40
C LYS A 29 5.17 -6.99 13.27
N LEU A 30 5.59 -5.94 12.55
CA LEU A 30 4.86 -5.43 11.38
C LEU A 30 4.81 -6.46 10.25
N LYS A 31 5.92 -7.16 9.98
CA LYS A 31 5.98 -8.24 8.98
C LYS A 31 5.05 -9.39 9.33
N ILE A 32 5.06 -9.84 10.59
CA ILE A 32 4.18 -10.92 11.06
C ILE A 32 2.71 -10.51 10.90
N ALA A 33 2.35 -9.31 11.32
CA ALA A 33 0.98 -8.81 11.18
C ALA A 33 0.55 -8.75 9.71
N ALA A 34 1.41 -8.25 8.81
CA ALA A 34 1.12 -8.21 7.38
C ALA A 34 0.89 -9.61 6.79
N ASN A 35 1.73 -10.59 7.16
CA ASN A 35 1.56 -11.98 6.72
C ASN A 35 0.26 -12.58 7.24
N GLN A 36 -0.11 -12.33 8.50
CA GLN A 36 -1.39 -12.79 9.05
C GLN A 36 -2.60 -12.23 8.29
N LEU A 37 -2.52 -10.98 7.80
CA LEU A 37 -3.58 -10.42 6.98
C LEU A 37 -3.71 -11.15 5.63
N ILE A 38 -2.58 -11.50 5.02
CA ILE A 38 -2.53 -12.23 3.75
C ILE A 38 -3.00 -13.69 3.93
N ASP A 39 -2.54 -14.38 4.97
CA ASP A 39 -2.89 -15.77 5.26
C ASP A 39 -4.40 -15.96 5.48
N ASN A 40 -5.08 -14.92 5.99
CA ASN A 40 -6.52 -14.90 6.22
C ASN A 40 -7.30 -14.21 5.11
N TRP A 41 -6.65 -13.81 4.02
CA TRP A 41 -7.31 -13.13 2.91
C TRP A 41 -7.89 -14.14 1.94
N GLU A 42 -9.21 -14.08 1.76
CA GLU A 42 -9.91 -14.81 0.70
C GLU A 42 -10.16 -13.85 -0.48
N PRO A 43 -9.59 -14.12 -1.67
CA PRO A 43 -9.83 -13.27 -2.84
C PRO A 43 -11.29 -13.43 -3.29
N GLU A 44 -12.10 -12.40 -3.11
CA GLU A 44 -13.47 -12.40 -3.63
C GLU A 44 -13.46 -12.44 -5.17
N PRO A 45 -14.34 -13.24 -5.81
CA PRO A 45 -14.37 -13.41 -7.26
C PRO A 45 -14.85 -12.18 -8.04
N VAL A 46 -15.24 -11.08 -7.37
CA VAL A 46 -15.92 -9.94 -7.97
C VAL A 46 -15.19 -8.64 -7.63
N TYR A 47 -14.40 -8.16 -8.60
CA TYR A 47 -14.07 -6.76 -8.85
C TYR A 47 -13.63 -5.90 -7.65
N SER A 48 -12.34 -5.88 -7.33
CA SER A 48 -11.77 -4.77 -6.54
C SER A 48 -10.27 -4.56 -6.71
N TRP A 49 -9.64 -5.09 -7.77
CA TRP A 49 -8.20 -4.93 -7.96
C TRP A 49 -7.85 -3.50 -8.38
N ILE A 50 -6.86 -2.91 -7.71
CA ILE A 50 -6.30 -1.61 -8.06
C ILE A 50 -5.38 -1.81 -9.26
N PHE A 51 -5.80 -1.30 -10.41
CA PHE A 51 -4.94 -1.25 -11.58
C PHE A 51 -4.02 -0.02 -11.47
N LEU A 52 -2.72 -0.25 -11.62
CA LEU A 52 -1.70 0.80 -11.62
C LEU A 52 -1.38 1.35 -13.02
N SER A 53 -2.13 1.00 -14.08
CA SER A 53 -1.93 1.57 -15.43
C SER A 53 -2.73 2.86 -15.69
N ASP A 54 -2.04 3.82 -16.31
CA ASP A 54 -2.45 5.23 -16.45
C ASP A 54 -3.56 5.52 -17.47
N LYS A 55 -3.91 4.59 -18.37
CA LYS A 55 -4.54 5.04 -19.62
C LYS A 55 -6.06 5.18 -19.63
N ASP A 56 -6.85 4.50 -18.80
CA ASP A 56 -8.33 4.60 -18.91
C ASP A 56 -9.12 4.40 -17.59
N LYS A 57 -8.50 4.47 -16.41
CA LYS A 57 -9.13 4.04 -15.14
C LYS A 57 -9.19 5.10 -14.03
N ALA A 58 -8.85 6.36 -14.29
CA ALA A 58 -8.72 7.39 -13.24
C ALA A 58 -10.00 7.60 -12.40
N GLN A 59 -11.18 7.69 -13.03
CA GLN A 59 -12.44 7.93 -12.29
C GLN A 59 -12.88 6.72 -11.45
N ALA A 60 -12.79 5.51 -12.00
CA ALA A 60 -13.10 4.27 -11.28
C ALA A 60 -12.08 4.00 -10.16
N ARG A 61 -10.80 4.33 -10.37
CA ARG A 61 -9.75 4.28 -9.35
C ARG A 61 -10.04 5.27 -8.22
N SER A 62 -10.43 6.51 -8.52
CA SER A 62 -10.78 7.50 -7.51
C SER A 62 -12.00 7.10 -6.68
N GLN A 63 -13.08 6.62 -7.31
CA GLN A 63 -14.28 6.18 -6.59
C GLN A 63 -14.00 4.98 -5.67
N ARG A 64 -13.19 4.02 -6.13
CA ARG A 64 -12.76 2.90 -5.27
C ARG A 64 -11.82 3.34 -4.17
N MET A 65 -10.86 4.23 -4.45
CA MET A 65 -9.94 4.75 -3.43
C MET A 65 -10.69 5.46 -2.29
N ILE A 66 -11.77 6.19 -2.62
CA ILE A 66 -12.69 6.74 -1.62
C ILE A 66 -13.39 5.61 -0.85
N ALA A 67 -13.92 4.60 -1.55
CA ALA A 67 -14.71 3.51 -0.95
C ALA A 67 -13.91 2.53 -0.06
N ILE A 68 -12.58 2.52 -0.19
CA ILE A 68 -11.66 1.72 0.65
C ILE A 68 -10.88 2.57 1.66
N SER A 69 -11.08 3.89 1.69
CA SER A 69 -10.24 4.79 2.49
C SER A 69 -10.29 4.54 4.00
N ASP A 70 -11.37 3.93 4.49
CA ASP A 70 -11.60 3.56 5.89
C ASP A 70 -11.52 2.04 6.13
N LYS A 71 -11.09 1.25 5.13
CA LYS A 71 -11.07 -0.21 5.19
C LYS A 71 -9.66 -0.76 5.03
N LEU A 72 -9.44 -1.94 5.60
CA LEU A 72 -8.34 -2.79 5.17
C LEU A 72 -8.69 -3.37 3.80
N SER A 73 -7.83 -3.16 2.80
CA SER A 73 -8.05 -3.62 1.43
C SER A 73 -6.73 -4.05 0.79
N PHE A 74 -6.80 -5.03 -0.10
CA PHE A 74 -5.64 -5.59 -0.77
C PHE A 74 -5.55 -5.04 -2.19
N SER A 75 -4.37 -4.53 -2.55
CA SER A 75 -4.05 -4.05 -3.89
C SER A 75 -3.14 -5.05 -4.56
N ILE A 76 -3.44 -5.43 -5.80
CA ILE A 76 -2.70 -6.45 -6.54
C ILE A 76 -1.95 -5.77 -7.67
N GLU A 77 -0.68 -6.14 -7.84
CA GLU A 77 0.14 -5.68 -8.95
C GLU A 77 -0.49 -6.11 -10.29
N GLU A 78 -0.47 -5.22 -11.28
CA GLU A 78 -1.14 -5.45 -12.57
C GLU A 78 -0.61 -6.71 -13.29
N TYR A 79 0.68 -7.02 -13.13
CA TYR A 79 1.32 -8.19 -13.74
C TYR A 79 1.08 -9.50 -12.99
N ALA A 80 0.50 -9.46 -11.79
CA ALA A 80 0.12 -10.66 -11.03
C ALA A 80 -1.29 -11.16 -11.39
N ILE A 81 -1.93 -10.57 -12.41
CA ILE A 81 -3.27 -10.93 -12.88
C ILE A 81 -3.16 -11.42 -14.31
N ASP A 82 -3.47 -12.70 -14.53
CA ASP A 82 -3.71 -13.26 -15.84
C ASP A 82 -5.20 -13.04 -16.23
N PRO A 83 -5.49 -12.45 -17.39
CA PRO A 83 -6.86 -12.14 -17.82
C PRO A 83 -7.79 -13.35 -17.97
N HIS A 84 -7.23 -14.56 -18.08
CA HIS A 84 -7.98 -15.79 -18.32
C HIS A 84 -8.09 -16.67 -17.07
N THR A 85 -7.10 -16.61 -16.19
CA THR A 85 -6.95 -17.51 -15.05
C THR A 85 -7.03 -16.82 -13.69
N GLY A 86 -7.00 -15.48 -13.64
CA GLY A 86 -7.12 -14.70 -12.41
C GLY A 86 -5.76 -14.35 -11.80
N ILE A 87 -5.68 -14.30 -10.48
CA ILE A 87 -4.41 -14.01 -9.78
C ILE A 87 -3.45 -15.19 -9.98
N VAL A 88 -2.23 -14.89 -10.43
CA VAL A 88 -1.15 -15.87 -10.71
C VAL A 88 -0.23 -16.03 -9.50
#